data_AF-A0A6I0ER93-F1
#
_entry.id   AF-A0A6I0ER93-F1
#
_cell.length_a   1.000
_cell.length_b   1.000
_cell.length_c   1.000
_cell.angle_alpha   90.00
_cell.angle_beta   90.00
_cell.angle_gamma   90.00
#
_symmetry.space_group_name_H-M   'P 1'
#
loop_
_entity.id
_entity.type
_entity.pdbx_description
1 polymer ?
#
loop_
_entity_poly.entity_id
_entity_poly.type
_entity_poly.pdbx_seq_one_letter_code
_entity_poly.pdbx_strand_id
1 'polypeptide(L)'
;MREMEMTENDAWEFAKMHAQVVQPSRMSINPYYLGLKMFEDIEKRYGRDKIFEVRETETDQSFLRNYLTKELVEDLDLYIYKKVGNQWQVVEKDWEKVRDQMVEKMTNCGFPTIFVEDGDYNRSGELFLRHAYESVELDILYLEKTLPHVYTFWQKAVHLETVIDSKKVLFTYNGEKVIRKYL
;
A
#
# COMPACT_ATOMS: atom_id res chain seq x y z
N MET A 1 23.14 -17.75 7.19
CA MET A 1 24.32 -18.60 6.96
C MET A 1 25.19 -18.79 8.22
N ARG A 2 24.68 -18.53 9.44
CA ARG A 2 25.54 -18.49 10.65
C ARG A 2 25.55 -19.79 11.49
N GLU A 3 24.61 -20.72 11.26
CA GLU A 3 24.44 -21.91 12.13
C GLU A 3 24.07 -23.20 11.38
N MET A 4 24.04 -23.18 10.05
CA MET A 4 23.67 -24.36 9.25
C MET A 4 24.92 -24.96 8.64
N GLU A 5 25.20 -26.24 8.90
CA GLU A 5 26.24 -26.96 8.17
C GLU A 5 25.83 -27.06 6.70
N MET A 6 26.66 -26.51 5.81
CA MET A 6 26.38 -26.43 4.38
C MET A 6 27.64 -26.78 3.59
N THR A 7 27.47 -27.44 2.44
CA THR A 7 28.58 -27.61 1.50
C THR A 7 28.96 -26.26 0.88
N GLU A 8 30.18 -26.13 0.36
CA GLU A 8 30.63 -24.90 -0.30
C GLU A 8 29.70 -24.51 -1.47
N ASN A 9 29.25 -25.50 -2.24
CA ASN A 9 28.32 -25.27 -3.35
C ASN A 9 26.96 -24.75 -2.88
N ASP A 10 26.42 -25.31 -1.78
CA ASP A 10 25.15 -24.84 -1.23
C ASP A 10 25.27 -23.44 -0.62
N ALA A 11 26.40 -23.15 0.03
CA ALA A 11 26.69 -21.82 0.56
C ALA A 11 26.74 -20.76 -0.55
N TRP A 12 27.36 -21.10 -1.69
CA TRP A 12 27.39 -20.25 -2.87
C TRP A 12 25.99 -20.00 -3.46
N GLU A 13 25.21 -21.05 -3.68
CA GLU A 13 23.84 -20.91 -4.22
C GLU A 13 22.92 -20.14 -3.26
N PHE A 14 23.04 -20.37 -1.95
CA PHE A 14 22.33 -19.59 -0.95
C PHE A 14 22.72 -18.11 -1.00
N ALA A 15 24.01 -17.80 -1.03
CA ALA A 15 24.50 -16.41 -1.10
C ALA A 15 23.98 -15.70 -2.35
N LYS A 16 24.02 -16.38 -3.49
CA LYS A 16 23.51 -15.87 -4.77
C LYS A 16 22.01 -15.62 -4.72
N MET A 17 21.22 -16.58 -4.22
CA MET A 17 19.76 -16.42 -4.07
C MET A 17 19.42 -15.29 -3.11
N HIS A 18 20.08 -15.24 -1.95
CA HIS A 18 19.86 -14.19 -0.96
C HIS A 18 20.15 -12.81 -1.55
N ALA A 19 21.28 -12.63 -2.22
CA ALA A 19 21.66 -11.36 -2.85
C ALA A 19 20.63 -10.90 -3.89
N GLN A 20 20.01 -11.81 -4.63
CA GLN A 20 18.93 -11.49 -5.57
C GLN A 20 17.65 -11.04 -4.85
N VAL A 21 17.28 -11.72 -3.75
CA VAL A 21 16.07 -11.40 -2.98
C VAL A 21 16.17 -10.04 -2.30
N VAL A 22 17.33 -9.70 -1.73
CA VAL A 22 17.51 -8.45 -0.98
C VAL A 22 18.12 -7.33 -1.81
N GLN A 23 18.13 -7.44 -3.14
CA GLN A 23 18.70 -6.43 -4.01
C GLN A 23 17.91 -5.11 -3.93
N PRO A 24 18.54 -3.98 -3.57
CA PRO A 24 17.85 -2.70 -3.55
C PRO A 24 17.50 -2.21 -4.95
N SER A 25 16.40 -1.47 -5.08
CA SER A 25 15.95 -0.82 -6.31
C SER A 25 16.10 0.69 -6.21
N ARG A 26 16.31 1.35 -7.35
CA ARG A 26 16.43 2.82 -7.42
C ARG A 26 15.08 3.55 -7.42
N MET A 27 14.03 2.87 -7.84
CA MET A 27 12.71 3.47 -8.12
C MET A 27 11.60 2.87 -7.25
N SER A 28 11.91 1.85 -6.46
CA SER A 28 10.95 1.15 -5.62
C SER A 28 11.65 0.64 -4.38
N ILE A 29 10.88 0.46 -3.31
CA ILE A 29 11.36 -0.15 -2.08
C ILE A 29 11.33 -1.67 -2.27
N ASN A 30 12.46 -2.33 -1.98
CA ASN A 30 12.47 -3.78 -1.82
C ASN A 30 12.09 -4.11 -0.37
N PRO A 31 10.91 -4.70 -0.11
CA PRO A 31 10.46 -4.99 1.25
C PRO A 31 11.37 -5.99 1.98
N TYR A 32 12.01 -6.93 1.26
CA TYR A 32 12.93 -7.89 1.86
C TYR A 32 14.22 -7.24 2.33
N TYR A 33 14.73 -6.28 1.55
CA TYR A 33 15.92 -5.51 1.96
C TYR A 33 15.63 -4.64 3.18
N LEU A 34 14.50 -3.93 3.16
CA LEU A 34 14.07 -3.10 4.28
C LEU A 34 13.85 -3.92 5.55
N GLY A 35 13.10 -5.02 5.44
CA GLY A 35 12.83 -5.91 6.57
C GLY A 35 14.12 -6.52 7.14
N LEU A 36 15.06 -6.93 6.28
CA LEU A 36 16.38 -7.40 6.72
C LEU A 36 17.10 -6.32 7.55
N LYS A 37 17.14 -5.08 7.07
CA LYS A 37 17.81 -3.97 7.76
C LYS A 37 17.17 -3.64 9.11
N MET A 38 15.84 -3.67 9.16
CA MET A 38 15.11 -3.50 10.41
C MET A 38 15.40 -4.64 11.41
N PHE A 39 15.45 -5.90 10.96
CA PHE A 39 15.78 -7.02 11.84
C PHE A 39 17.25 -7.00 12.30
N GLU A 40 18.20 -6.60 11.44
CA GLU A 40 19.60 -6.38 11.84
C GLU A 40 19.71 -5.31 12.93
N ASP A 41 18.94 -4.24 12.83
CA ASP A 41 18.89 -3.17 13.83
C ASP A 41 18.22 -3.62 15.15
N ILE A 42 17.13 -4.40 15.08
CA ILE A 42 16.52 -5.02 16.26
C ILE A 42 17.49 -5.96 16.97
N GLU A 43 18.18 -6.83 16.22
CA GLU A 43 19.19 -7.74 16.78
C GLU A 43 20.28 -6.95 17.52
N LYS A 44 20.75 -5.86 16.92
CA LYS A 44 21.77 -4.99 17.50
C LYS A 44 21.31 -4.32 18.79
N ARG A 45 20.04 -3.89 18.87
CA ARG A 45 19.50 -3.14 20.02
C ARG A 45 19.03 -4.04 21.16
N TYR A 46 18.43 -5.18 20.84
CA TYR A 46 17.67 -6.01 21.80
C TYR A 46 18.11 -7.47 21.85
N GLY A 47 19.01 -7.88 20.96
CA GLY A 47 19.45 -9.27 20.84
C GLY A 47 18.54 -10.11 19.94
N ARG A 48 18.99 -11.34 19.69
CA ARG A 48 18.39 -12.24 18.71
C ARG A 48 17.02 -12.77 19.12
N ASP A 49 16.79 -13.02 20.39
CA ASP A 49 15.50 -13.53 20.88
C ASP A 49 14.36 -12.54 20.57
N LYS A 50 14.65 -11.24 20.59
CA LYS A 50 13.67 -10.20 20.24
C LYS A 50 13.18 -10.30 18.81
N ILE A 51 14.01 -10.77 17.88
CA ILE A 51 13.60 -10.98 16.48
C ILE A 51 12.45 -11.97 16.41
N PHE A 52 12.53 -13.06 17.16
CA PHE A 52 11.50 -14.10 17.16
C PHE A 52 10.23 -13.64 17.86
N GLU A 53 10.36 -12.92 18.98
CA GLU A 53 9.21 -12.27 19.65
C GLU A 53 8.48 -11.33 18.67
N VAL A 54 9.22 -10.42 18.02
CA VAL A 54 8.65 -9.47 17.04
C VAL A 54 7.93 -10.19 15.91
N ARG A 55 8.50 -11.29 15.38
CA ARG A 55 7.89 -12.09 14.32
C ARG A 55 6.61 -12.81 14.75
N GLU A 56 6.45 -13.06 16.04
CA GLU A 56 5.25 -13.69 16.60
C GLU A 56 4.17 -12.66 16.96
N THR A 57 4.56 -11.46 17.39
CA THR A 57 3.64 -10.47 17.95
C THR A 57 3.25 -9.33 17.00
N GLU A 58 4.11 -8.98 16.05
CA GLU A 58 3.92 -7.80 15.20
C GLU A 58 3.31 -8.17 13.84
N THR A 59 2.42 -7.31 13.34
CA THR A 59 1.98 -7.32 11.93
C THR A 59 2.91 -6.44 11.09
N ASP A 60 2.86 -6.52 9.76
CA ASP A 60 3.69 -5.67 8.89
C ASP A 60 3.52 -4.16 9.20
N GLN A 61 2.29 -3.73 9.50
CA GLN A 61 1.98 -2.35 9.87
C GLN A 61 2.63 -1.95 11.19
N SER A 62 2.46 -2.77 12.23
CA SER A 62 3.00 -2.45 13.55
C SER A 62 4.52 -2.59 13.57
N PHE A 63 5.08 -3.52 12.79
CA PHE A 63 6.51 -3.69 12.57
C PHE A 63 7.14 -2.41 12.01
N LEU A 64 6.60 -1.86 10.91
CA LEU A 64 7.05 -0.59 10.35
C LEU A 64 6.89 0.55 11.36
N ARG A 65 5.71 0.68 11.96
CA ARG A 65 5.42 1.78 12.90
C ARG A 65 6.36 1.78 14.12
N ASN A 66 6.64 0.62 14.67
CA ASN A 66 7.36 0.48 15.93
C ASN A 66 8.89 0.39 15.74
N TYR A 67 9.36 -0.15 14.60
CA TYR A 67 10.78 -0.48 14.41
C TYR A 67 11.47 0.22 13.25
N LEU A 68 10.76 0.94 12.36
CA LEU A 68 11.41 1.82 11.38
C LEU A 68 11.85 3.11 12.07
N THR A 69 13.12 3.15 12.48
CA THR A 69 13.69 4.29 13.21
C THR A 69 14.15 5.41 12.29
N LYS A 70 14.41 6.58 12.88
CA LYS A 70 15.03 7.71 12.19
C LYS A 70 16.37 7.33 11.56
N GLU A 71 17.22 6.64 12.31
CA GLU A 71 18.55 6.23 11.87
C GLU A 71 18.45 5.31 10.65
N LEU A 72 17.50 4.35 10.66
CA LEU A 72 17.27 3.48 9.50
C LEU A 72 16.76 4.25 8.28
N VAL A 73 15.87 5.23 8.48
CA VAL A 73 15.38 6.07 7.37
C VAL A 73 16.51 6.88 6.75
N GLU A 74 17.41 7.43 7.57
CA GLU A 74 18.57 8.20 7.11
C GLU A 74 19.62 7.29 6.45
N ASP A 75 19.97 6.15 7.05
CA ASP A 75 20.96 5.20 6.55
C ASP A 75 20.54 4.57 5.21
N LEU A 76 19.23 4.36 5.02
CA LEU A 76 18.66 3.79 3.80
C LEU A 76 18.26 4.86 2.77
N ASP A 77 18.47 6.15 3.06
CA ASP A 77 18.06 7.30 2.23
C ASP A 77 16.59 7.19 1.77
N LEU A 78 15.68 6.90 2.71
CA LEU A 78 14.26 6.80 2.41
C LEU A 78 13.61 8.19 2.40
N TYR A 79 12.85 8.48 1.34
CA TYR A 79 12.14 9.74 1.18
C TYR A 79 10.88 9.58 0.33
N ILE A 80 9.95 10.53 0.48
CA ILE A 80 8.75 10.58 -0.36
C ILE A 80 9.07 11.43 -1.58
N TYR A 81 8.78 10.90 -2.76
CA TYR A 81 8.92 11.61 -4.02
C TYR A 81 7.60 11.58 -4.80
N LYS A 82 7.34 12.65 -5.55
CA LYS A 82 6.18 12.77 -6.43
C LYS A 82 6.60 13.29 -7.79
N LYS A 83 5.84 12.93 -8.82
CA LYS A 83 6.03 13.48 -10.17
C LYS A 83 5.33 14.83 -10.23
N VAL A 84 6.10 15.91 -10.28
CA VAL A 84 5.61 17.28 -10.44
C VAL A 84 5.87 17.70 -11.88
N GLY A 85 4.78 17.83 -12.66
CA GLY A 85 4.88 18.00 -14.11
C GLY A 85 5.54 16.78 -14.77
N ASN A 86 6.71 16.98 -15.39
CA ASN A 86 7.46 15.88 -16.03
C ASN A 86 8.72 15.45 -15.26
N GLN A 87 8.92 15.91 -14.02
CA GLN A 87 10.10 15.62 -13.22
C GLN A 87 9.73 14.97 -11.89
N TRP A 88 10.55 14.03 -11.44
CA TRP A 88 10.44 13.48 -10.09
C TRP A 88 11.14 14.41 -9.11
N GLN A 89 10.44 14.80 -8.05
CA GLN A 89 10.96 15.67 -7.01
C GLN A 89 10.74 15.01 -5.65
N VAL A 90 11.73 15.12 -4.78
CA VAL A 90 11.60 14.73 -3.38
C VAL A 90 10.72 15.76 -2.69
N VAL A 91 9.61 15.30 -2.11
CA VAL A 91 8.61 16.17 -1.47
C VAL A 91 8.70 16.15 0.04
N GLU A 92 9.24 15.08 0.62
CA GLU A 92 9.34 14.94 2.08
C GLU A 92 10.53 14.05 2.46
N LYS A 93 11.21 14.43 3.52
CA LYS A 93 12.36 13.72 4.11
C LYS A 93 12.22 13.48 5.61
N ASP A 94 11.20 14.07 6.25
CA ASP A 94 10.94 13.80 7.65
C ASP A 94 10.62 12.32 7.89
N TRP A 95 11.32 11.71 8.83
CA TRP A 95 11.30 10.26 9.02
C TRP A 95 9.94 9.74 9.52
N GLU A 96 9.22 10.53 10.33
CA GLU A 96 7.90 10.15 10.83
C GLU A 96 6.92 10.11 9.68
N LYS A 97 6.94 11.12 8.80
CA LYS A 97 6.09 11.15 7.61
C LYS A 97 6.43 10.05 6.62
N VAL A 98 7.71 9.73 6.42
CA VAL A 98 8.13 8.60 5.58
C VAL A 98 7.57 7.29 6.12
N ARG A 99 7.78 7.02 7.43
CA ARG A 99 7.25 5.84 8.10
C ARG A 99 5.73 5.76 8.00
N ASP A 100 5.04 6.83 8.35
CA ASP A 100 3.58 6.85 8.40
C ASP A 100 2.97 6.63 7.02
N GLN A 101 3.56 7.19 5.96
CA GLN A 101 3.12 6.91 4.59
C GLN A 101 3.37 5.45 4.20
N MET A 102 4.45 4.82 4.65
CA MET A 102 4.69 3.40 4.39
C MET A 102 3.69 2.52 5.11
N VAL A 103 3.33 2.85 6.36
CA VAL A 103 2.29 2.16 7.14
C VAL A 103 0.92 2.34 6.48
N GLU A 104 0.60 3.55 6.03
CA GLU A 104 -0.66 3.84 5.34
C GLU A 104 -0.83 2.99 4.08
N LYS A 105 0.22 2.84 3.28
CA LYS A 105 0.21 1.96 2.09
C LYS A 105 -0.02 0.48 2.40
N MET A 106 0.28 0.04 3.62
CA MET A 106 0.01 -1.32 4.07
C MET A 106 -1.43 -1.48 4.61
N THR A 107 -2.17 -0.39 4.82
CA THR A 107 -3.59 -0.43 5.21
C THR A 107 -4.43 -0.92 4.03
N ASN A 108 -5.23 -1.96 4.27
CA ASN A 108 -5.95 -2.72 3.24
C ASN A 108 -5.06 -3.17 2.06
N CYS A 109 -3.74 -3.34 2.29
CA CYS A 109 -2.75 -3.62 1.26
C CYS A 109 -2.80 -2.62 0.07
N GLY A 110 -3.22 -1.37 0.33
CA GLY A 110 -3.40 -0.35 -0.69
C GLY A 110 -4.61 -0.56 -1.61
N PHE A 111 -5.48 -1.53 -1.34
CA PHE A 111 -6.72 -1.72 -2.07
C PHE A 111 -7.82 -0.83 -1.49
N PRO A 112 -8.58 -0.12 -2.35
CA PRO A 112 -9.69 0.69 -1.88
C PRO A 112 -10.82 -0.19 -1.37
N THR A 113 -11.39 0.19 -0.23
CA THR A 113 -12.54 -0.50 0.34
C THR A 113 -13.83 0.15 -0.14
N ILE A 114 -14.69 -0.64 -0.79
CA ILE A 114 -15.99 -0.19 -1.31
C ILE A 114 -17.08 -1.03 -0.66
N PHE A 115 -18.07 -0.37 -0.08
CA PHE A 115 -19.22 -1.01 0.54
C PHE A 115 -20.49 -0.76 -0.28
N VAL A 116 -21.43 -1.71 -0.22
CA VAL A 116 -22.81 -1.46 -0.62
C VAL A 116 -23.47 -0.68 0.51
N GLU A 117 -23.79 0.59 0.25
CA GLU A 117 -24.51 1.43 1.20
C GLU A 117 -26.01 1.18 1.12
N ASP A 118 -26.54 1.06 -0.10
CA ASP A 118 -27.96 0.86 -0.37
C ASP A 118 -28.16 0.02 -1.64
N GLY A 119 -28.93 -1.05 -1.52
CA GLY A 119 -29.30 -1.94 -2.63
C GLY A 119 -30.68 -1.65 -3.22
N ASP A 120 -31.41 -0.67 -2.70
CA ASP A 120 -32.67 -0.19 -3.26
C ASP A 120 -32.68 1.34 -3.25
N TYR A 121 -31.61 1.92 -3.79
CA TYR A 121 -31.40 3.35 -3.77
C TYR A 121 -32.57 4.07 -4.44
N ASN A 122 -33.10 5.11 -3.79
CA ASN A 122 -34.32 5.82 -4.22
C ASN A 122 -35.56 4.93 -4.49
N ARG A 123 -35.61 3.71 -3.93
CA ARG A 123 -36.67 2.71 -4.19
C ARG A 123 -36.82 2.33 -5.66
N SER A 124 -35.76 2.45 -6.45
CA SER A 124 -35.71 2.09 -7.86
C SER A 124 -35.01 0.75 -8.11
N GLY A 125 -34.45 0.11 -7.07
CA GLY A 125 -33.56 -1.04 -7.13
C GLY A 125 -32.17 -0.72 -7.68
N GLU A 126 -31.78 0.56 -7.71
CA GLU A 126 -30.44 0.99 -8.10
C GLU A 126 -29.43 0.72 -6.97
N LEU A 127 -28.17 0.49 -7.35
CA LEU A 127 -27.10 0.16 -6.41
C LEU A 127 -26.36 1.43 -6.01
N PHE A 128 -26.26 1.71 -4.71
CA PHE A 128 -25.41 2.75 -4.16
C PHE A 128 -24.20 2.14 -3.46
N LEU A 129 -23.03 2.45 -3.99
CA LEU A 129 -21.73 2.08 -3.45
C LEU A 129 -21.08 3.29 -2.79
N ARG A 130 -20.43 3.07 -1.65
CA ARG A 130 -19.60 4.08 -0.99
C ARG A 130 -18.16 3.61 -0.90
N HIS A 131 -17.26 4.44 -1.42
CA HIS A 131 -15.83 4.29 -1.17
C HIS A 131 -15.52 4.75 0.26
N ALA A 132 -14.92 3.86 1.05
CA ALA A 132 -14.33 4.17 2.34
C ALA A 132 -13.04 4.97 2.12
N TYR A 133 -13.18 6.28 1.97
CA TYR A 133 -12.05 7.14 1.68
C TYR A 133 -11.09 7.21 2.87
N GLU A 134 -9.92 6.57 2.71
CA GLU A 134 -8.81 6.55 3.67
C GLU A 134 -7.64 7.38 3.10
N SER A 135 -7.89 8.66 2.80
CA SER A 135 -6.91 9.61 2.23
C SER A 135 -6.38 9.29 0.82
N VAL A 136 -6.67 8.11 0.28
CA VAL A 136 -6.30 7.67 -1.07
C VAL A 136 -7.50 7.80 -2.01
N GLU A 137 -7.31 8.52 -3.11
CA GLU A 137 -8.33 8.66 -4.15
C GLU A 137 -8.35 7.44 -5.08
N LEU A 138 -9.53 7.14 -5.65
CA LEU A 138 -9.65 6.12 -6.69
C LEU A 138 -9.04 6.61 -8.00
N ASP A 139 -8.36 5.72 -8.72
CA ASP A 139 -7.98 5.97 -10.10
C ASP A 139 -9.26 6.13 -10.95
N ILE A 140 -9.47 7.35 -11.45
CA ILE A 140 -10.68 7.72 -12.20
C ILE A 140 -10.82 6.89 -13.48
N LEU A 141 -9.73 6.67 -14.21
CA LEU A 141 -9.76 5.93 -15.47
C LEU A 141 -10.11 4.46 -15.21
N TYR A 142 -9.59 3.89 -14.13
CA TYR A 142 -9.92 2.53 -13.71
C TYR A 142 -11.37 2.44 -13.24
N LEU A 143 -11.81 3.37 -12.38
CA LEU A 143 -13.18 3.45 -11.86
C LEU A 143 -14.21 3.52 -13.00
N GLU A 144 -14.00 4.41 -13.97
CA GLU A 144 -14.92 4.60 -15.11
C GLU A 144 -15.04 3.35 -15.97
N LYS A 145 -14.00 2.51 -16.02
CA LYS A 145 -14.03 1.20 -16.71
C LYS A 145 -14.64 0.09 -15.85
N THR A 146 -14.51 0.17 -14.53
CA THR A 146 -15.02 -0.85 -13.60
C THR A 146 -16.52 -0.75 -13.36
N LEU A 147 -17.11 0.44 -13.30
CA LEU A 147 -18.56 0.62 -13.07
C LEU A 147 -19.46 -0.13 -14.08
N PRO A 148 -19.15 -0.14 -15.40
CA PRO A 148 -19.89 -0.96 -16.37
C PRO A 148 -19.91 -2.45 -16.02
N HIS A 149 -18.82 -3.00 -15.46
CA HIS A 149 -18.77 -4.40 -15.06
C HIS A 149 -19.67 -4.69 -13.86
N VAL A 150 -19.74 -3.77 -12.88
CA VAL A 150 -20.67 -3.89 -11.74
C VAL A 150 -22.12 -3.87 -12.23
N TYR A 151 -22.44 -2.98 -13.18
CA TYR A 151 -23.76 -2.94 -13.81
C TYR A 151 -24.13 -4.26 -14.48
N THR A 152 -23.19 -4.95 -15.13
CA THR A 152 -23.46 -6.27 -15.73
C THR A 152 -23.94 -7.30 -14.70
N PHE A 153 -23.51 -7.21 -13.45
CA PHE A 153 -24.01 -8.09 -12.39
C PHE A 153 -25.31 -7.58 -11.78
N TRP A 154 -25.42 -6.26 -11.57
CA TRP A 154 -26.57 -5.67 -10.88
C TRP A 154 -27.81 -5.45 -11.77
N GLN A 155 -27.62 -5.30 -13.08
CA GLN A 155 -28.65 -5.08 -14.12
C GLN A 155 -29.47 -3.78 -13.99
N LYS A 156 -29.07 -2.88 -13.08
CA LYS A 156 -29.65 -1.54 -12.90
C LYS A 156 -28.54 -0.52 -12.67
N ALA A 157 -28.89 0.78 -12.69
CA ALA A 157 -27.91 1.85 -12.53
C ALA A 157 -27.12 1.69 -11.22
N VAL A 158 -25.82 1.99 -11.32
CA VAL A 158 -24.87 1.87 -10.22
C VAL A 158 -24.29 3.25 -9.92
N HIS A 159 -24.36 3.66 -8.66
CA HIS A 159 -23.82 4.90 -8.14
C HIS A 159 -22.63 4.59 -7.25
N LEU A 160 -21.54 5.34 -7.37
CA LEU A 160 -20.36 5.23 -6.52
C LEU A 160 -19.98 6.61 -6.00
N GLU A 161 -20.12 6.80 -4.69
CA GLU A 161 -19.64 8.00 -3.98
C GLU A 161 -18.16 7.81 -3.61
N THR A 162 -17.33 8.79 -3.96
CA THR A 162 -15.91 8.87 -3.58
C THR A 162 -15.49 10.32 -3.33
N VAL A 163 -14.27 10.55 -2.86
CA VAL A 163 -13.66 11.87 -2.71
C VAL A 163 -12.59 12.08 -3.78
N ILE A 164 -12.59 13.26 -4.41
CA ILE A 164 -11.55 13.73 -5.35
C ILE A 164 -11.26 15.19 -5.03
N ASP A 165 -9.98 15.56 -4.91
CA ASP A 165 -9.52 16.90 -4.54
C ASP A 165 -10.21 17.41 -3.26
N SER A 166 -10.36 16.53 -2.26
CA SER A 166 -11.09 16.79 -1.00
C SER A 166 -12.59 17.14 -1.16
N LYS A 167 -13.18 16.90 -2.34
CA LYS A 167 -14.61 17.10 -2.60
C LYS A 167 -15.31 15.77 -2.84
N LYS A 168 -16.53 15.64 -2.34
CA LYS A 168 -17.36 14.46 -2.64
C LYS A 168 -17.80 14.49 -4.10
N VAL A 169 -17.69 13.33 -4.75
CA VAL A 169 -18.03 13.13 -6.15
C VAL A 169 -18.84 11.84 -6.26
N LEU A 170 -19.95 11.92 -6.97
CA LEU A 170 -20.79 10.78 -7.32
C LEU A 170 -20.53 10.42 -8.78
N PHE A 171 -20.12 9.18 -9.01
CA PHE A 171 -20.11 8.56 -10.33
C PHE A 171 -21.37 7.74 -10.49
N THR A 172 -22.01 7.80 -11.66
CA THR A 172 -23.22 7.03 -11.96
C THR A 172 -23.08 6.40 -13.33
N TYR A 173 -23.27 5.09 -13.41
CA TYR A 173 -23.37 4.38 -14.68
C TYR A 173 -24.82 3.95 -14.91
N ASN A 174 -25.42 4.43 -16.00
CA ASN A 174 -26.83 4.21 -16.33
C ASN A 174 -27.06 3.12 -17.38
N GLY A 175 -26.02 2.36 -17.76
CA GLY A 175 -26.08 1.35 -18.82
C GLY A 175 -25.42 1.79 -20.14
N GLU A 176 -25.20 3.09 -20.35
CA GLU A 176 -24.55 3.62 -21.57
C GLU A 176 -23.24 4.34 -21.29
N LYS A 177 -23.21 5.19 -20.26
CA LYS A 177 -22.05 6.03 -19.94
C LYS A 177 -21.92 6.28 -18.45
N VAL A 178 -20.70 6.59 -18.03
CA VAL A 178 -20.43 7.08 -16.67
C VAL A 178 -20.64 8.59 -16.64
N ILE A 179 -21.43 9.06 -15.69
CA ILE A 179 -21.70 10.47 -15.43
C ILE A 179 -21.06 10.84 -14.09
N ARG A 180 -20.31 11.94 -14.08
CA ARG A 180 -19.66 12.50 -12.88
C ARG A 180 -20.43 13.71 -12.38
N LYS A 181 -20.76 13.73 -11.09
CA LYS A 181 -21.42 14.85 -10.41
C LYS A 181 -20.65 15.22 -9.13
N TYR A 182 -20.28 16.48 -8.98
CA TYR A 182 -19.75 17.00 -7.72
C TYR A 182 -20.90 17.25 -6.74
N LEU A 183 -20.74 16.84 -5.49
CA LEU A 183 -21.70 17.02 -4.41
C LEU A 183 -21.39 18.27 -3.59
#